data_AF-A0A0F6YFV8-F1
#
_entry.id   AF-A0A0F6YFV8-F1
#
_cell.length_a   1.000
_cell.length_b   1.000
_cell.length_c   1.000
_cell.angle_alpha   90.00
_cell.angle_beta   90.00
_cell.angle_gamma   90.00
#
_symmetry.space_group_name_H-M   'P 1'
#
loop_
_entity.id
_entity.type
_entity.pdbx_description
1 polymer ?
#
loop_
_entity_poly.entity_id
_entity_poly.type
_entity_poly.pdbx_seq_one_letter_code
_entity_poly.pdbx_strand_id
1 'polypeptide(L)'
;MTPATSASPRDPRRARRRRRISLLVAATCFASAWLVPSLGHGTIEEQRARLPPAAECEDEYVAGVWRSHTYSEVYRDWTVFTLTIRRVPGQPGQLVGTIQNHQWSGTPQDEEPPPCSHGGYDWIVSMDARGSVTPDNRVFFGGIGMWRLDEVRCQGGPGGYNLDNFTGVIDPSILEFQSVNNDGGRAVDEPAVFRRIRCPPVESAQSPTVNPRPPAFYPEMRGCGWL
;
A
#
# COMPACT_ATOMS: atom_id res chain seq x y z
N MET A 1 35.07 -35.75 66.79
CA MET A 1 35.12 -34.31 67.13
C MET A 1 34.95 -33.53 65.84
N THR A 2 33.77 -32.94 65.64
CA THR A 2 33.39 -32.24 64.40
C THR A 2 33.42 -30.73 64.69
N PRO A 3 34.11 -29.90 63.90
CA PRO A 3 34.14 -28.47 64.15
C PRO A 3 32.80 -27.86 63.76
N ALA A 4 32.19 -27.14 64.69
CA ALA A 4 30.99 -26.37 64.48
C ALA A 4 31.30 -25.14 63.61
N THR A 5 30.78 -25.12 62.38
CA THR A 5 30.89 -23.99 61.46
C THR A 5 30.00 -22.85 61.96
N SER A 6 30.60 -21.79 62.52
CA SER A 6 29.86 -20.60 62.94
C SER A 6 29.35 -19.85 61.71
N ALA A 7 28.03 -19.80 61.53
CA ALA A 7 27.41 -19.00 60.48
C ALA A 7 27.54 -17.51 60.81
N SER A 8 28.27 -16.78 59.98
CA SER A 8 28.46 -15.34 60.10
C SER A 8 27.13 -14.59 59.87
N PRO A 9 26.74 -13.64 60.74
CA PRO A 9 25.46 -12.95 60.64
C PRO A 9 25.40 -12.14 59.36
N ARG A 10 24.38 -12.42 58.53
CA ARG A 10 24.15 -11.71 57.27
C ARG A 10 23.82 -10.24 57.58
N ASP A 11 24.73 -9.35 57.21
CA ASP A 11 24.56 -7.90 57.36
C ASP A 11 23.31 -7.40 56.61
N PRO A 12 22.27 -6.93 57.33
CA PRO A 12 21.01 -6.48 56.72
C PRO A 12 21.19 -5.26 55.81
N ARG A 13 22.31 -4.52 55.94
CA ARG A 13 22.63 -3.37 55.08
C ARG A 13 22.98 -3.78 53.65
N ARG A 14 23.61 -4.95 53.46
CA ARG A 14 23.91 -5.49 52.12
C ARG A 14 22.67 -5.94 51.35
N ALA A 15 21.66 -6.48 52.05
CA ALA A 15 20.39 -6.90 51.44
C ALA A 15 19.58 -5.70 50.90
N ARG A 16 19.57 -4.58 51.64
CA ARG A 16 18.85 -3.36 51.25
C ARG A 16 19.49 -2.66 50.04
N ARG A 17 20.82 -2.68 49.94
CA ARG A 17 21.56 -2.12 48.79
C ARG A 17 21.35 -2.92 47.50
N ARG A 18 21.33 -4.26 47.58
CA ARG A 18 21.03 -5.13 46.42
C ARG A 18 19.62 -4.90 45.87
N ARG A 19 18.59 -4.77 46.72
CA ARG A 19 17.21 -4.47 46.27
C ARG A 19 17.10 -3.14 45.53
N ARG A 20 17.79 -2.09 45.98
CA ARG A 20 17.77 -0.78 45.31
C ARG A 20 18.44 -0.81 43.94
N ILE A 21 19.54 -1.55 43.80
CA ILE A 21 20.24 -1.72 42.51
C ILE A 21 19.37 -2.52 41.54
N SER A 22 18.73 -3.60 41.98
CA SER A 22 17.84 -4.40 41.12
C SER A 22 16.62 -3.61 40.62
N LEU A 23 16.03 -2.75 41.47
CA LEU A 23 14.92 -1.87 41.06
C LEU A 23 15.36 -0.81 40.04
N LEU A 24 16.55 -0.23 40.22
CA LEU A 24 17.08 0.73 39.26
C LEU A 24 17.36 0.08 37.89
N VAL A 25 17.97 -1.11 37.87
CA VAL A 25 18.24 -1.85 36.62
C VAL A 25 16.94 -2.25 35.91
N ALA A 26 15.92 -2.71 36.63
CA ALA A 26 14.63 -3.01 36.05
C ALA A 26 13.96 -1.75 35.47
N ALA A 27 14.02 -0.62 36.17
CA ALA A 27 13.46 0.65 35.69
C ALA A 27 14.18 1.17 34.44
N THR A 28 15.52 1.06 34.35
CA THR A 28 16.26 1.42 33.13
C THR A 28 15.96 0.50 31.97
N CYS A 29 15.87 -0.84 32.18
CA CYS A 29 15.53 -1.77 31.10
C CYS A 29 14.11 -1.54 30.55
N PHE A 30 13.14 -1.27 31.42
CA PHE A 30 11.79 -0.88 30.98
C PHE A 30 11.85 0.43 30.20
N ALA A 31 12.44 1.50 30.76
CA ALA A 31 12.53 2.79 30.08
C ALA A 31 13.23 2.71 28.71
N SER A 32 14.29 1.90 28.58
CA SER A 32 14.96 1.70 27.29
C SER A 32 14.09 0.96 26.27
N ALA A 33 13.22 0.04 26.69
CA ALA A 33 12.33 -0.68 25.78
C ALA A 33 11.22 0.22 25.19
N TRP A 34 10.85 1.31 25.87
CA TRP A 34 9.91 2.33 25.36
C TRP A 34 10.57 3.38 24.47
N LEU A 35 11.90 3.47 24.48
CA LEU A 35 12.68 4.46 23.72
C LEU A 35 13.38 3.88 22.51
N VAL A 36 13.22 2.58 22.22
CA VAL A 36 13.66 2.05 20.92
C VAL A 36 12.62 2.52 19.91
N PRO A 37 12.93 3.48 19.01
CA PRO A 37 12.04 3.74 17.88
C PRO A 37 11.83 2.41 17.18
N SER A 38 10.57 2.02 16.96
CA SER A 38 10.31 0.83 16.18
C SER A 38 11.04 1.01 14.86
N LEU A 39 11.90 0.06 14.49
CA LEU A 39 12.49 -0.08 13.15
C LEU A 39 11.38 -0.45 12.13
N GLY A 40 10.23 0.20 12.28
CA GLY A 40 8.96 -0.12 11.66
C GLY A 40 8.72 0.77 10.46
N HIS A 41 7.77 0.35 9.65
CA HIS A 41 7.23 1.09 8.52
C HIS A 41 6.97 2.56 8.88
N GLY A 42 7.12 3.45 7.89
CA GLY A 42 6.85 4.88 8.09
C GLY A 42 5.49 5.11 8.75
N THR A 43 5.45 6.01 9.72
CA THR A 43 4.25 6.32 10.51
C THR A 43 3.12 6.83 9.61
N ILE A 44 1.87 6.73 10.07
CA ILE A 44 0.69 7.24 9.34
C ILE A 44 0.86 8.73 9.05
N GLU A 45 1.37 9.49 10.01
CA GLU A 45 1.62 10.92 9.91
C GLU A 45 2.68 11.24 8.84
N GLU A 46 3.76 10.47 8.79
CA GLU A 46 4.81 10.61 7.78
C GLU A 46 4.31 10.27 6.38
N GLN A 47 3.54 9.17 6.23
CA GLN A 47 2.91 8.84 4.94
C GLN A 47 1.98 9.97 4.49
N ARG A 48 1.14 10.46 5.41
CA ARG A 48 0.19 11.55 5.16
C ARG A 48 0.86 12.85 4.71
N ALA A 49 2.01 13.19 5.30
CA ALA A 49 2.76 14.42 5.01
C ALA A 49 3.34 14.44 3.58
N ARG A 50 3.59 13.27 2.98
CA ARG A 50 4.15 13.13 1.62
C ARG A 50 3.11 13.11 0.52
N LEU A 51 1.83 13.02 0.87
CA LEU A 51 0.75 12.97 -0.11
C LEU A 51 0.35 14.39 -0.54
N PRO A 52 0.03 14.59 -1.84
CA PRO A 52 -0.47 15.88 -2.32
C PRO A 52 -1.82 16.23 -1.67
N PRO A 53 -2.35 17.45 -1.83
CA PRO A 53 -3.69 17.79 -1.36
C PRO A 53 -4.76 16.86 -1.92
N ALA A 54 -5.83 16.65 -1.16
CA ALA A 54 -6.93 15.80 -1.59
C ALA A 54 -7.75 16.48 -2.70
N ALA A 55 -8.21 15.70 -3.67
CA ALA A 55 -9.11 16.16 -4.70
C ALA A 55 -10.56 16.16 -4.18
N GLU A 56 -11.10 17.36 -3.97
CA GLU A 56 -12.52 17.58 -3.69
C GLU A 56 -13.33 17.26 -4.95
N CYS A 57 -14.26 16.31 -4.84
CA CYS A 57 -15.17 15.98 -5.94
C CYS A 57 -16.59 15.91 -5.42
N GLU A 58 -17.53 16.30 -6.27
CA GLU A 58 -18.97 16.26 -5.97
C GLU A 58 -19.49 14.82 -5.89
N ASP A 59 -18.81 13.87 -6.55
CA ASP A 59 -19.16 12.45 -6.62
C ASP A 59 -18.77 11.64 -5.37
N GLU A 60 -19.48 10.52 -5.21
CA GLU A 60 -19.33 9.52 -4.16
C GLU A 60 -17.86 9.28 -3.76
N TYR A 61 -17.56 9.48 -2.47
CA TYR A 61 -16.21 9.59 -1.90
C TYR A 61 -15.24 8.42 -2.17
N VAL A 62 -15.73 7.27 -2.66
CA VAL A 62 -14.94 6.04 -2.86
C VAL A 62 -14.28 5.97 -4.24
N ALA A 63 -15.00 6.35 -5.30
CA ALA A 63 -14.47 6.29 -6.65
C ALA A 63 -13.44 7.40 -6.87
N GLY A 64 -12.41 7.11 -7.68
CA GLY A 64 -11.33 8.05 -7.97
C GLY A 64 -9.96 7.41 -8.05
N VAL A 65 -8.94 8.26 -8.10
CA VAL A 65 -7.54 7.85 -8.05
C VAL A 65 -6.98 8.13 -6.67
N TRP A 66 -6.48 7.09 -6.03
CA TRP A 66 -5.93 7.13 -4.68
C TRP A 66 -4.43 6.85 -4.74
N ARG A 67 -3.62 7.62 -4.03
CA ARG A 67 -2.16 7.44 -4.00
C ARG A 67 -1.68 7.26 -2.57
N SER A 68 -0.79 6.30 -2.35
CA SER A 68 0.05 6.18 -1.15
C SER A 68 1.50 6.54 -1.49
N HIS A 69 2.32 6.77 -0.46
CA HIS A 69 3.74 7.04 -0.64
C HIS A 69 4.51 6.70 0.65
N THR A 70 5.27 5.61 0.61
CA THR A 70 5.90 5.05 1.81
C THR A 70 7.35 4.69 1.54
N TYR A 71 8.20 4.88 2.54
CA TYR A 71 9.58 4.39 2.57
C TYR A 71 9.69 3.20 3.52
N SER A 72 10.38 2.14 3.09
CA SER A 72 10.74 1.01 3.95
C SER A 72 12.20 1.10 4.36
N GLU A 73 12.46 1.29 5.67
CA GLU A 73 13.83 1.25 6.19
C GLU A 73 14.47 -0.14 6.07
N VAL A 74 13.66 -1.20 6.19
CA VAL A 74 14.10 -2.60 6.13
C VAL A 74 14.64 -2.94 4.75
N TYR A 75 13.94 -2.50 3.71
CA TYR A 75 14.28 -2.82 2.33
C TYR A 75 15.02 -1.69 1.60
N ARG A 76 15.10 -0.51 2.22
CA ARG A 76 15.75 0.70 1.69
C ARG A 76 15.19 1.09 0.32
N ASP A 77 13.87 1.09 0.24
CA ASP A 77 13.15 1.40 -0.97
C ASP A 77 11.90 2.21 -0.68
N TRP A 78 11.44 2.86 -1.74
CA TRP A 78 10.21 3.61 -1.78
C TRP A 78 9.16 2.83 -2.54
N THR A 79 7.93 2.96 -2.10
CA THR A 79 6.76 2.34 -2.71
C THR A 79 5.65 3.38 -2.84
N VAL A 80 5.17 3.55 -4.06
CA VAL A 80 4.00 4.37 -4.39
C VAL A 80 2.93 3.46 -4.97
N PHE A 81 1.86 3.24 -4.23
CA PHE A 81 0.68 2.61 -4.78
C PHE A 81 -0.26 3.66 -5.37
N THR A 82 -0.78 3.38 -6.56
CA THR A 82 -1.88 4.14 -7.16
C THR A 82 -3.06 3.20 -7.41
N LEU A 83 -4.17 3.45 -6.72
CA LEU A 83 -5.43 2.74 -6.91
C LEU A 83 -6.32 3.56 -7.83
N THR A 84 -6.72 3.00 -8.97
CA THR A 84 -7.77 3.60 -9.79
C THR A 84 -9.07 2.85 -9.54
N ILE A 85 -9.97 3.42 -8.74
CA ILE A 85 -11.19 2.76 -8.26
C ILE A 85 -12.41 3.30 -9.01
N ARG A 86 -13.22 2.38 -9.53
CA ARG A 86 -14.53 2.65 -10.14
C ARG A 86 -15.59 1.76 -9.50
N ARG A 87 -16.83 2.24 -9.47
CA ARG A 87 -17.97 1.40 -9.10
C ARG A 87 -18.39 0.52 -10.25
N VAL A 88 -18.98 -0.62 -9.92
CA VAL A 88 -19.66 -1.46 -10.90
C VAL A 88 -21.08 -0.90 -11.12
N PRO A 89 -21.48 -0.54 -12.36
CA PRO A 89 -22.83 -0.05 -12.64
C PRO A 89 -23.91 -1.01 -12.13
N GLY A 90 -24.90 -0.47 -11.42
CA GLY A 90 -25.99 -1.24 -10.81
C GLY A 90 -25.62 -2.07 -9.58
N GLN A 91 -24.37 -2.01 -9.11
CA GLN A 91 -23.89 -2.75 -7.93
C GLN A 91 -23.14 -1.80 -6.99
N PRO A 92 -23.86 -1.00 -6.17
CA PRO A 92 -23.27 0.12 -5.42
C PRO A 92 -22.18 -0.32 -4.42
N GLY A 93 -22.24 -1.55 -3.91
CA GLY A 93 -21.22 -2.08 -3.01
C GLY A 93 -20.01 -2.73 -3.69
N GLN A 94 -19.96 -2.79 -5.03
CA GLN A 94 -18.91 -3.49 -5.78
C GLN A 94 -17.98 -2.51 -6.49
N LEU A 95 -16.69 -2.80 -6.44
CA LEU A 95 -15.62 -1.97 -6.98
C LEU A 95 -14.80 -2.76 -8.01
N VAL A 96 -14.32 -2.06 -9.03
CA VAL A 96 -13.41 -2.56 -10.06
C VAL A 96 -12.36 -1.51 -10.35
N GLY A 97 -11.20 -1.93 -10.85
CA GLY A 97 -10.16 -0.98 -11.19
C GLY A 97 -8.80 -1.60 -11.41
N THR A 98 -7.77 -0.82 -11.09
CA THR A 98 -6.37 -1.23 -11.18
C THR A 98 -5.61 -0.80 -9.93
N ILE A 99 -4.59 -1.57 -9.59
CA ILE A 99 -3.56 -1.22 -8.62
C ILE A 99 -2.26 -1.13 -9.41
N GLN A 100 -1.55 -0.02 -9.28
CA GLN A 100 -0.20 0.17 -9.78
C GLN A 100 0.74 0.33 -8.60
N ASN A 101 1.88 -0.37 -8.62
CA ASN A 101 2.98 -0.15 -7.68
C ASN A 101 4.18 0.37 -8.46
N HIS A 102 4.66 1.55 -8.08
CA HIS A 102 5.95 2.09 -8.50
C HIS A 102 6.93 1.98 -7.34
N GLN A 103 8.02 1.25 -7.55
CA GLN A 103 9.00 0.97 -6.52
C GLN A 103 10.42 1.29 -6.99
N TRP A 104 11.21 1.91 -6.13
CA TRP A 104 12.62 2.22 -6.41
C TRP A 104 13.48 2.13 -5.16
N SER A 105 14.75 1.77 -5.32
CA SER A 105 15.75 1.82 -4.24
C SER A 105 16.18 3.27 -3.97
N GLY A 106 16.33 3.64 -2.70
CA GLY A 106 16.77 4.98 -2.32
C GLY A 106 16.97 5.19 -0.82
N THR A 107 17.35 6.41 -0.47
CA THR A 107 17.40 6.91 0.91
C THR A 107 16.06 7.52 1.30
N PRO A 108 15.78 7.76 2.61
CA PRO A 108 14.56 8.46 3.02
C PRO A 108 14.43 9.90 2.50
N GLN A 109 15.45 10.44 1.83
CA GLN A 109 15.42 11.77 1.20
C GLN A 109 15.06 11.70 -0.29
N ASP A 110 15.12 10.51 -0.89
CA ASP A 110 14.85 10.28 -2.32
C ASP A 110 13.36 10.03 -2.59
N GLU A 111 12.50 10.98 -2.21
CA GLU A 111 11.02 10.89 -2.37
C GLU A 111 10.56 10.75 -3.84
N GLU A 112 11.47 10.95 -4.79
CA GLU A 112 11.28 10.60 -6.20
C GLU A 112 12.47 9.73 -6.64
N PRO A 113 12.30 8.87 -7.67
CA PRO A 113 13.38 7.99 -8.11
C PRO A 113 14.66 8.78 -8.46
N PRO A 114 15.80 8.47 -7.81
CA PRO A 114 17.08 9.08 -8.17
C PRO A 114 17.57 8.54 -9.52
N PRO A 115 18.59 9.18 -10.14
CA PRO A 115 19.24 8.62 -11.32
C PRO A 115 19.76 7.20 -11.07
N CYS A 116 19.65 6.32 -12.07
CA CYS A 116 20.07 4.93 -11.91
C CYS A 116 21.53 4.80 -11.48
N SER A 117 21.74 4.15 -10.32
CA SER A 117 23.05 3.79 -9.80
C SER A 117 23.31 2.30 -9.96
N HIS A 118 24.58 1.89 -9.88
CA HIS A 118 24.94 0.47 -9.88
C HIS A 118 24.25 -0.26 -8.71
N GLY A 119 23.44 -1.27 -9.03
CA GLY A 119 22.68 -2.06 -8.04
C GLY A 119 21.38 -1.42 -7.54
N GLY A 120 21.02 -0.23 -8.03
CA GLY A 120 19.70 0.36 -7.78
C GLY A 120 18.66 -0.14 -8.77
N TYR A 121 17.39 -0.07 -8.38
CA TYR A 121 16.25 -0.44 -9.21
C TYR A 121 15.16 0.64 -9.18
N ASP A 122 14.35 0.66 -10.25
CA ASP A 122 13.18 1.51 -10.43
C ASP A 122 12.28 0.79 -11.44
N TRP A 123 11.10 0.37 -11.00
CA TRP A 123 10.15 -0.37 -11.83
C TRP A 123 8.70 -0.07 -11.45
N ILE A 124 7.82 -0.31 -12.41
CA ILE A 124 6.38 -0.17 -12.26
C ILE A 124 5.72 -1.49 -12.63
N VAL A 125 4.83 -1.96 -11.75
CA VAL A 125 3.92 -3.07 -12.04
C VAL A 125 2.47 -2.60 -11.92
N SER A 126 1.57 -3.27 -12.64
CA SER A 126 0.13 -3.13 -12.43
C SER A 126 -0.56 -4.47 -12.33
N MET A 127 -1.75 -4.45 -11.72
CA MET A 127 -2.69 -5.55 -11.70
C MET A 127 -4.11 -5.00 -11.83
N ASP A 128 -4.98 -5.80 -12.44
CA ASP A 128 -6.42 -5.53 -12.37
C ASP A 128 -6.89 -5.81 -10.96
N ALA A 129 -7.92 -5.10 -10.51
CA ALA A 129 -8.38 -5.18 -9.13
C ALA A 129 -9.90 -5.20 -9.01
N ARG A 130 -10.36 -5.85 -7.95
CA ARG A 130 -11.76 -5.87 -7.53
C ARG A 130 -11.86 -5.57 -6.05
N GLY A 131 -13.02 -5.09 -5.66
CA GLY A 131 -13.25 -4.76 -4.28
C GLY A 131 -14.71 -4.66 -3.91
N SER A 132 -14.93 -4.32 -2.66
CA SER A 132 -16.26 -4.02 -2.14
C SER A 132 -16.18 -2.88 -1.13
N VAL A 133 -17.29 -2.17 -0.99
CA VAL A 133 -17.46 -1.16 0.05
C VAL A 133 -18.76 -1.37 0.80
N THR A 134 -18.68 -1.28 2.11
CA THR A 134 -19.82 -1.38 3.03
C THR A 134 -20.43 -0.01 3.31
N PRO A 135 -21.65 0.07 3.89
CA PRO A 135 -22.26 1.34 4.28
C PRO A 135 -21.47 2.16 5.31
N ASP A 136 -20.61 1.52 6.11
CA ASP A 136 -19.71 2.16 7.08
C ASP A 136 -18.34 2.53 6.49
N ASN A 137 -18.24 2.65 5.16
CA ASN A 137 -17.03 3.01 4.42
C ASN A 137 -15.84 2.06 4.64
N ARG A 138 -16.08 0.81 5.03
CA ARG A 138 -15.03 -0.22 4.99
C ARG A 138 -14.84 -0.66 3.56
N VAL A 139 -13.59 -0.66 3.12
CA VAL A 139 -13.21 -1.01 1.76
C VAL A 139 -12.28 -2.21 1.79
N PHE A 140 -12.58 -3.18 0.93
CA PHE A 140 -11.62 -4.16 0.44
C PHE A 140 -11.35 -3.85 -1.02
N PHE A 141 -10.09 -3.80 -1.43
CA PHE A 141 -9.68 -3.62 -2.82
C PHE A 141 -8.36 -4.35 -3.07
N GLY A 142 -8.39 -5.39 -3.90
CA GLY A 142 -7.26 -6.27 -4.11
C GLY A 142 -7.05 -6.67 -5.55
N GLY A 143 -5.80 -6.98 -5.88
CA GLY A 143 -5.39 -7.46 -7.20
C GLY A 143 -6.02 -8.80 -7.53
N ILE A 144 -6.35 -9.00 -8.80
CA ILE A 144 -6.91 -10.24 -9.33
C ILE A 144 -6.11 -10.73 -10.56
N GLY A 145 -6.11 -12.04 -10.76
CA GLY A 145 -5.51 -12.66 -11.93
C GLY A 145 -3.98 -12.61 -11.90
N MET A 146 -3.39 -11.81 -12.78
CA MET A 146 -1.95 -11.67 -12.93
C MET A 146 -1.53 -10.21 -12.84
N TRP A 147 -0.35 -9.99 -12.29
CA TRP A 147 0.35 -8.71 -12.40
C TRP A 147 1.07 -8.61 -13.74
N ARG A 148 1.44 -7.39 -14.11
CA ARG A 148 2.16 -7.02 -15.32
C ARG A 148 3.33 -6.14 -14.96
N LEU A 149 4.48 -6.38 -15.58
CA LEU A 149 5.61 -5.47 -15.52
C LEU A 149 5.41 -4.39 -16.58
N ASP A 150 5.05 -3.19 -16.15
CA ASP A 150 4.72 -2.10 -17.08
C ASP A 150 5.98 -1.33 -17.48
N GLU A 151 6.89 -1.08 -16.54
CA GLU A 151 8.11 -0.31 -16.79
C GLU A 151 9.27 -0.83 -15.93
N VAL A 152 10.49 -0.79 -16.49
CA VAL A 152 11.76 -0.99 -15.79
C VAL A 152 12.69 0.11 -16.25
N ARG A 153 13.03 1.05 -15.36
CA ARG A 153 13.89 2.20 -15.68
C ARG A 153 15.35 1.92 -15.35
N CYS A 154 15.60 1.37 -14.17
CA CYS A 154 16.94 0.95 -13.73
C CYS A 154 17.08 -0.58 -13.82
N GLN A 155 18.32 -1.08 -13.84
CA GLN A 155 18.54 -2.54 -13.92
C GLN A 155 17.93 -3.25 -12.70
N GLY A 156 17.34 -4.43 -12.92
CA GLY A 156 16.72 -5.23 -11.87
C GLY A 156 15.21 -4.97 -11.76
N GLY A 157 14.42 -5.86 -12.35
CA GLY A 157 12.98 -5.93 -12.09
C GLY A 157 12.68 -6.75 -10.82
N PRO A 158 11.40 -6.85 -10.42
CA PRO A 158 11.03 -7.49 -9.16
C PRO A 158 11.29 -9.02 -9.14
N GLY A 159 11.58 -9.67 -10.28
CA GLY A 159 11.82 -11.12 -10.38
C GLY A 159 10.58 -12.00 -10.12
N GLY A 160 9.53 -11.41 -9.57
CA GLY A 160 8.23 -11.96 -9.23
C GLY A 160 7.45 -10.92 -8.42
N TYR A 161 6.12 -11.00 -8.38
CA TYR A 161 5.31 -10.04 -7.64
C TYR A 161 4.05 -10.72 -7.09
N ASN A 162 3.69 -10.41 -5.85
CA ASN A 162 2.46 -10.90 -5.22
C ASN A 162 1.37 -9.85 -5.34
N LEU A 163 0.12 -10.27 -5.53
CA LEU A 163 -0.98 -9.33 -5.70
C LEU A 163 -1.28 -8.61 -4.38
N ASP A 164 -1.32 -7.28 -4.42
CA ASP A 164 -1.64 -6.46 -3.25
C ASP A 164 -3.12 -6.57 -2.88
N ASN A 165 -3.42 -6.56 -1.58
CA ASN A 165 -4.78 -6.62 -1.06
C ASN A 165 -4.95 -5.60 0.06
N PHE A 166 -5.61 -4.49 -0.24
CA PHE A 166 -5.85 -3.41 0.72
C PHE A 166 -7.21 -3.57 1.40
N THR A 167 -7.20 -3.61 2.73
CA THR A 167 -8.42 -3.60 3.55
C THR A 167 -8.36 -2.47 4.56
N GLY A 168 -9.42 -1.68 4.69
CA GLY A 168 -9.39 -0.51 5.57
C GLY A 168 -10.69 0.27 5.65
N VAL A 169 -10.59 1.54 6.07
CA VAL A 169 -11.72 2.47 6.18
C VAL A 169 -11.39 3.75 5.44
N ILE A 170 -12.37 4.28 4.70
CA ILE A 170 -12.31 5.63 4.13
C ILE A 170 -12.91 6.62 5.10
N ASP A 171 -12.13 7.65 5.46
CA ASP A 171 -12.64 8.86 6.10
C ASP A 171 -13.04 9.88 5.01
N PRO A 172 -14.34 10.10 4.78
CA PRO A 172 -14.81 11.01 3.74
C PRO A 172 -14.55 12.48 4.06
N SER A 173 -14.29 12.83 5.33
CA SER A 173 -14.06 14.22 5.73
C SER A 173 -12.68 14.75 5.32
N ILE A 174 -11.71 13.86 5.20
CA ILE A 174 -10.32 14.16 4.80
C ILE A 174 -9.88 13.41 3.54
N LEU A 175 -10.81 12.65 2.92
CA LEU A 175 -10.60 11.86 1.70
C LEU A 175 -9.36 10.97 1.80
N GLU A 176 -9.27 10.26 2.93
CA GLU A 176 -8.16 9.39 3.28
C GLU A 176 -8.65 7.95 3.44
N PHE A 177 -7.94 7.02 2.81
CA PHE A 177 -8.15 5.59 2.98
C PHE A 177 -7.01 5.02 3.82
N GLN A 178 -7.30 4.74 5.08
CA GLN A 178 -6.35 4.08 5.97
C GLN A 178 -6.57 2.58 5.87
N SER A 179 -5.53 1.87 5.43
CA SER A 179 -5.64 0.47 5.06
C SER A 179 -4.44 -0.35 5.51
N VAL A 180 -4.59 -1.66 5.40
CA VAL A 180 -3.53 -2.65 5.58
C VAL A 180 -3.38 -3.42 4.27
N ASN A 181 -2.16 -3.49 3.75
CA ASN A 181 -1.81 -4.37 2.64
C ASN A 181 -1.50 -5.77 3.17
N ASN A 182 -1.99 -6.76 2.45
CA ASN A 182 -1.75 -8.17 2.70
C ASN A 182 -1.44 -8.88 1.39
N ASP A 183 -0.22 -8.67 0.87
CA ASP A 183 0.23 -9.27 -0.39
C ASP A 183 0.64 -10.75 -0.26
N GLY A 184 0.87 -11.24 0.97
CA GLY A 184 1.40 -12.59 1.23
C GLY A 184 2.90 -12.73 0.95
N GLY A 185 3.60 -11.62 0.73
CA GLY A 185 5.02 -11.49 0.45
C GLY A 185 5.73 -10.53 1.39
N ARG A 186 6.18 -9.38 0.85
CA ARG A 186 6.95 -8.39 1.60
C ARG A 186 6.06 -7.46 2.42
N ALA A 187 4.82 -7.26 1.97
CA ALA A 187 3.85 -6.34 2.55
C ALA A 187 2.70 -7.13 3.21
N VAL A 188 3.04 -7.92 4.23
CA VAL A 188 2.07 -8.65 5.07
C VAL A 188 1.74 -7.80 6.29
N ASP A 189 0.45 -7.56 6.50
CA ASP A 189 -0.08 -6.66 7.52
C ASP A 189 0.57 -5.26 7.52
N GLU A 190 0.96 -4.77 6.35
CA GLU A 190 1.66 -3.49 6.22
C GLU A 190 0.68 -2.31 6.13
N PRO A 191 0.73 -1.33 7.05
CA PRO A 191 -0.13 -0.15 6.98
C PRO A 191 0.14 0.71 5.74
N ALA A 192 -0.91 1.06 5.01
CA ALA A 192 -0.85 1.94 3.86
C ALA A 192 -1.92 3.04 3.95
N VAL A 193 -1.48 4.29 3.92
CA VAL A 193 -2.34 5.48 3.91
C VAL A 193 -2.43 6.00 2.48
N PHE A 194 -3.65 6.09 1.98
CA PHE A 194 -3.92 6.65 0.67
C PHE A 194 -4.70 7.95 0.80
N ARG A 195 -4.46 8.86 -0.15
CA ARG A 195 -5.28 10.05 -0.34
C ARG A 195 -5.87 10.07 -1.74
N ARG A 196 -7.12 10.53 -1.87
CA ARG A 196 -7.73 10.72 -3.18
C ARG A 196 -7.09 11.92 -3.88
N ILE A 197 -6.35 11.68 -4.95
CA ILE A 197 -5.62 12.71 -5.70
C ILE A 197 -6.33 13.15 -6.98
N ARG A 198 -7.35 12.40 -7.41
CA ARG A 198 -8.17 12.74 -8.58
C ARG A 198 -9.57 12.17 -8.44
N CYS A 199 -10.53 12.93 -8.94
CA CYS A 199 -11.89 12.45 -9.15
C CYS A 199 -11.92 11.24 -10.09
N PRO A 200 -12.96 10.39 -10.02
CA PRO A 200 -13.17 9.40 -11.05
C PRO A 200 -13.19 10.11 -12.41
N PRO A 201 -12.60 9.52 -13.46
CA PRO A 201 -12.82 10.05 -14.80
C PRO A 201 -14.33 10.10 -14.99
N VAL A 202 -14.87 11.29 -15.32
CA VAL A 202 -16.26 11.40 -15.75
C VAL A 202 -16.37 10.40 -16.87
N GLU A 203 -17.15 9.35 -16.64
CA GLU A 203 -17.44 8.38 -17.67
C GLU A 203 -18.21 9.18 -18.71
N SER A 204 -17.48 9.78 -19.66
CA SER A 204 -18.07 10.52 -20.76
C SER A 204 -19.00 9.51 -21.37
N ALA A 205 -20.31 9.69 -21.16
CA ALA A 205 -21.36 8.79 -21.58
C ALA A 205 -20.91 8.28 -22.94
N GLN A 206 -20.57 6.99 -23.01
CA GLN A 206 -20.02 6.43 -24.23
C GLN A 206 -21.03 6.82 -25.30
N SER A 207 -20.68 7.79 -26.16
CA SER A 207 -21.48 8.08 -27.34
C SER A 207 -21.63 6.71 -27.97
N PRO A 208 -22.87 6.21 -28.16
CA PRO A 208 -23.08 4.85 -28.63
C PRO A 208 -22.14 4.69 -29.81
N THR A 209 -21.24 3.71 -29.73
CA THR A 209 -20.36 3.40 -30.84
C THR A 209 -21.30 2.90 -31.92
N VAL A 210 -21.84 3.83 -32.71
CA VAL A 210 -22.43 3.54 -34.00
C VAL A 210 -21.28 2.86 -34.70
N ASN A 211 -21.37 1.55 -34.86
CA ASN A 211 -20.49 0.79 -35.69
C ASN A 211 -21.08 0.99 -37.08
N PRO A 212 -20.69 2.03 -37.87
CA PRO A 212 -21.17 2.14 -39.22
C PRO A 212 -20.70 0.87 -39.90
N ARG A 213 -21.64 -0.04 -40.18
CA ARG A 213 -21.35 -1.20 -40.99
C ARG A 213 -20.67 -0.66 -42.25
N PRO A 214 -19.41 -1.07 -42.56
CA PRO A 214 -18.73 -0.57 -43.73
C PRO A 214 -19.65 -0.76 -44.93
N PRO A 215 -19.80 0.24 -45.81
CA PRO A 215 -20.59 0.07 -47.02
C PRO A 215 -20.07 -1.17 -47.76
N ALA A 216 -20.99 -1.98 -48.27
CA ALA A 216 -20.62 -3.21 -48.97
C ALA A 216 -19.60 -2.88 -50.07
N PHE A 217 -18.42 -3.49 -50.01
CA PHE A 217 -17.31 -3.23 -50.94
C PHE A 217 -17.53 -3.83 -52.34
N TYR A 218 -18.68 -4.48 -52.55
CA TYR A 218 -19.03 -5.12 -53.80
C TYR A 218 -20.44 -4.69 -54.22
N PRO A 219 -20.64 -4.22 -55.47
CA PRO A 219 -21.98 -4.12 -56.01
C PRO A 219 -22.62 -5.50 -56.01
N GLU A 220 -23.92 -5.58 -55.66
CA GLU A 220 -24.69 -6.82 -55.80
C GLU A 220 -24.57 -7.31 -57.25
N MET A 221 -23.87 -8.42 -57.46
CA MET A 221 -23.85 -9.08 -58.76
C MET A 221 -25.25 -9.60 -59.04
N ARG A 222 -26.05 -8.82 -59.78
CA ARG A 222 -27.23 -9.32 -60.47
C ARG A 222 -26.79 -10.49 -61.33
N GLY A 223 -27.19 -11.70 -60.94
CA GLY A 223 -26.85 -12.92 -61.64
C GLY A 223 -27.19 -12.80 -63.13
N CYS A 224 -26.19 -13.06 -63.98
CA CYS A 224 -26.42 -13.30 -65.40
C CYS A 224 -27.18 -14.62 -65.51
N GLY A 225 -28.48 -14.54 -65.84
CA GLY A 225 -29.26 -15.69 -66.26
C GLY A 225 -28.73 -16.19 -67.60
N TRP A 226 -28.26 -17.44 -67.63
CA TRP A 226 -28.01 -18.15 -68.87
C TRP A 226 -29.33 -18.81 -69.30
N LEU A 227 -29.85 -18.35 -70.44
CA LEU A 227 -30.86 -19.04 -71.25
C LEU A 227 -30.17 -20.12 -72.09
#